data_AF-A0A7C0TV39-F1
#
_entry.id   AF-A0A7C0TV39-F1
#
_cell.length_a   1.000
_cell.length_b   1.000
_cell.length_c   1.000
_cell.angle_alpha   90.00
_cell.angle_beta   90.00
_cell.angle_gamma   90.00
#
_symmetry.space_group_name_H-M   'P 1'
#
loop_
_entity.id
_entity.type
_entity.pdbx_description
1 polymer ?
#
loop_
_entity_poly.entity_id
_entity_poly.type
_entity_poly.pdbx_seq_one_letter_code
_entity_poly.pdbx_strand_id
1 'polypeptide(L)'
;MMNYTETIVYLHSLTDYEKTRIARYSEETLDLSRVEQLLNALGNPHRRFRSVHIAGTKGKGSTAALCESCLRAAGYRTGLYTSP
;
A
#
# COMPACT_ATOMS: atom_id res chain seq x y z
N MET A 1 -17.11 -5.43 -17.81
CA MET A 1 -16.66 -5.56 -16.40
C MET A 1 -15.60 -6.63 -16.39
N MET A 2 -14.42 -6.37 -15.85
CA MET A 2 -13.35 -7.35 -15.79
C MET A 2 -13.55 -8.27 -14.59
N ASN A 3 -13.32 -9.58 -14.76
CA ASN A 3 -13.30 -10.53 -13.66
C ASN A 3 -11.97 -10.43 -12.88
N TYR A 4 -11.84 -11.20 -11.79
CA TYR A 4 -10.63 -11.20 -10.96
C TYR A 4 -9.36 -11.46 -11.78
N THR A 5 -9.35 -12.52 -12.58
CA THR A 5 -8.19 -12.91 -13.40
C THR A 5 -7.83 -11.84 -14.42
N GLU A 6 -8.82 -11.30 -15.13
CA GLU A 6 -8.65 -10.21 -16.09
C GLU A 6 -8.08 -8.95 -15.41
N THR A 7 -8.55 -8.63 -14.21
CA THR A 7 -8.09 -7.47 -13.42
C THR A 7 -6.64 -7.63 -13.00
N ILE A 8 -6.25 -8.81 -12.50
CA ILE A 8 -4.86 -9.09 -12.12
C ILE A 8 -3.93 -8.99 -13.33
N VAL A 9 -4.31 -9.53 -14.49
CA VAL A 9 -3.53 -9.42 -15.73
C VAL A 9 -3.35 -7.96 -16.14
N TYR A 10 -4.41 -7.15 -16.08
CA TYR A 10 -4.33 -5.73 -16.37
C TYR A 10 -3.44 -4.98 -15.38
N LEU A 11 -3.57 -5.22 -14.07
CA LEU A 11 -2.71 -4.56 -13.07
C LEU A 11 -1.23 -4.89 -13.28
N HIS A 12 -0.92 -6.14 -13.65
CA HIS A 12 0.45 -6.55 -13.97
C HIS A 12 0.98 -6.03 -15.30
N SER A 13 0.13 -5.55 -16.21
CA SER A 13 0.57 -4.92 -17.46
C SER A 13 0.96 -3.45 -17.28
N LEU A 14 0.60 -2.83 -16.15
CA LEU A 14 1.01 -1.47 -15.79
C LEU A 14 2.50 -1.43 -15.39
N THR A 15 3.11 -0.23 -15.47
CA THR A 15 4.52 -0.03 -15.13
C THR A 15 4.79 -0.34 -13.65
N ASP A 16 5.76 -1.22 -13.40
CA ASP A 16 6.23 -1.59 -12.07
C ASP A 16 7.61 -0.94 -11.80
N TYR A 17 7.58 0.18 -11.07
CA TYR A 17 8.79 0.93 -10.70
C TYR A 17 9.62 0.24 -9.62
N GLU A 18 9.08 -0.75 -8.90
CA GLU A 18 9.88 -1.55 -7.94
C GLU A 18 10.75 -2.56 -8.67
N LYS A 19 10.22 -3.20 -9.73
CA LYS A 19 10.98 -4.11 -10.59
C LYS A 19 11.95 -3.40 -11.53
N THR A 20 11.64 -2.15 -11.88
CA THR A 20 12.55 -1.28 -12.63
C THR A 20 13.63 -0.80 -11.65
N ARG A 21 14.62 -1.64 -11.34
CA ARG A 21 15.71 -1.38 -10.38
C ARG A 21 16.10 0.10 -10.40
N ILE A 22 15.60 0.85 -9.43
CA ILE A 22 15.96 2.26 -9.24
C ILE A 22 17.45 2.25 -8.90
N ALA A 23 18.29 2.52 -9.89
CA ALA A 23 19.74 2.48 -9.74
C ALA A 23 20.23 3.57 -8.77
N ARG A 24 19.42 4.62 -8.54
CA ARG A 24 19.68 5.74 -7.65
C ARG A 24 18.37 6.33 -7.16
N TYR A 25 18.24 6.54 -5.85
CA TYR A 25 17.19 7.39 -5.28
C TYR A 25 17.41 8.83 -5.77
N SER A 26 16.75 9.22 -6.87
CA SER A 26 16.63 10.60 -7.33
C SER A 26 15.29 11.19 -6.91
N GLU A 27 15.18 12.51 -6.87
CA GLU A 27 13.91 13.22 -6.61
C GLU A 27 12.79 12.74 -7.54
N GLU A 28 13.12 12.46 -8.80
CA GLU A 28 12.18 11.96 -9.82
C GLU A 28 11.67 10.53 -9.54
N THR A 29 12.47 9.70 -8.84
CA THR A 29 12.10 8.33 -8.44
C THR A 29 11.38 8.25 -7.10
N LEU A 30 11.47 9.29 -6.27
CA LEU A 30 10.77 9.42 -4.99
C LEU A 30 9.54 10.34 -5.07
N ASP A 31 9.06 10.60 -6.28
CA ASP A 31 7.93 11.49 -6.52
C ASP A 31 6.59 10.83 -6.16
N LEU A 32 5.93 11.38 -5.14
CA LEU A 32 4.59 10.98 -4.69
C LEU A 32 3.46 11.63 -5.49
N SER A 33 3.74 12.58 -6.39
CA SER A 33 2.72 13.36 -7.11
C SER A 33 1.71 12.46 -7.85
N ARG A 34 2.17 11.34 -8.42
CA ARG A 34 1.32 10.37 -9.12
C ARG A 34 0.27 9.76 -8.21
N VAL A 35 0.67 9.29 -7.03
CA VAL A 35 -0.26 8.67 -6.08
C VAL A 35 -1.13 9.72 -5.40
N GLU A 36 -0.62 10.92 -5.16
CA GLU A 36 -1.40 12.04 -4.63
C GLU A 36 -2.53 12.47 -5.57
N GLN A 37 -2.25 12.58 -6.88
CA GLN A 37 -3.27 12.88 -7.90
C GLN A 37 -4.36 11.80 -7.95
N LEU A 38 -3.97 10.51 -7.93
CA LEU A 38 -4.92 9.40 -7.89
C LEU A 38 -5.79 9.45 -6.62
N LEU A 39 -5.18 9.64 -5.45
CA LEU A 39 -5.90 9.71 -4.18
C LEU A 39 -6.85 10.91 -4.15
N ASN A 40 -6.45 12.06 -4.72
CA ASN A 40 -7.31 13.22 -4.83
C ASN A 40 -8.54 12.95 -5.72
N ALA A 41 -8.34 12.31 -6.87
CA ALA A 41 -9.43 11.90 -7.76
C ALA A 41 -10.42 10.91 -7.10
N LEU A 42 -9.94 10.11 -6.14
CA LEU A 42 -10.75 9.18 -5.33
C LEU A 42 -11.36 9.82 -4.07
N GLY A 43 -11.20 11.13 -3.87
CA GLY A 43 -11.74 11.85 -2.71
C GLY A 43 -11.00 11.55 -1.41
N ASN A 44 -9.68 11.39 -1.49
CA ASN A 44 -8.73 11.23 -0.38
C ASN A 44 -9.13 10.16 0.66
N PRO A 45 -9.40 8.90 0.25
CA PRO A 45 -9.92 7.87 1.15
C PRO A 45 -8.95 7.51 2.29
N HIS A 46 -7.64 7.63 2.06
CA HIS A 46 -6.58 7.40 3.04
C HIS A 46 -6.68 8.31 4.29
N ARG A 47 -7.45 9.41 4.24
CA ARG A 47 -7.67 10.32 5.38
C ARG A 47 -8.89 9.96 6.24
N ARG A 48 -9.68 8.97 5.83
CA ARG A 48 -10.97 8.63 6.47
C ARG A 48 -10.83 7.67 7.65
N PHE A 49 -9.63 7.17 7.93
CA PHE A 49 -9.35 6.22 8.99
C PHE A 49 -8.00 6.51 9.63
N ARG A 50 -7.82 6.06 10.88
CA ARG A 50 -6.51 6.11 11.55
C ARG A 50 -5.64 4.97 11.02
N SER A 51 -4.34 5.22 10.91
CA SER A 51 -3.38 4.25 10.36
C SER A 51 -2.19 4.07 11.28
N VAL A 52 -1.70 2.84 11.37
CA VAL A 52 -0.39 2.50 11.93
C VAL A 52 0.53 2.21 10.74
N HIS A 53 1.57 3.02 10.55
CA HIS A 53 2.50 2.88 9.43
C HIS A 53 3.79 2.21 9.91
N ILE A 54 4.15 1.07 9.32
CA ILE A 54 5.26 0.21 9.77
C ILE A 54 6.30 0.08 8.64
N ALA A 55 7.49 0.60 8.87
CA ALA A 55 8.64 0.50 7.97
C ALA A 55 9.79 -0.29 8.62
N GLY A 56 10.73 -0.81 7.80
CA GLY A 56 11.91 -1.53 8.28
C GLY A 56 12.33 -2.70 7.39
N THR A 57 13.53 -3.24 7.58
CA THR A 57 14.07 -4.31 6.72
C THR A 57 13.48 -5.68 7.07
N LYS A 58 13.22 -5.94 8.36
CA LYS A 58 12.73 -7.23 8.88
C LYS A 58 11.59 -7.00 9.87
N GLY A 59 10.72 -8.00 10.03
CA GLY A 59 9.68 -7.99 11.06
C GLY A 59 8.42 -7.18 10.75
N LYS A 60 8.38 -6.36 9.69
CA LYS A 60 7.23 -5.51 9.33
C LYS A 60 5.90 -6.26 9.33
N GLY A 61 5.81 -7.38 8.61
CA GLY A 61 4.58 -8.17 8.48
C GLY A 61 4.14 -8.75 9.82
N SER A 62 5.08 -9.32 10.59
CA SER A 62 4.80 -9.86 11.93
C SER A 62 4.35 -8.77 12.91
N THR A 63 5.01 -7.61 12.91
CA THR A 63 4.62 -6.46 13.74
C THR A 63 3.24 -5.94 13.32
N ALA A 64 2.97 -5.81 12.02
CA ALA A 64 1.67 -5.35 11.52
C ALA A 64 0.54 -6.32 11.90
N ALA A 65 0.76 -7.63 11.77
CA ALA A 65 -0.19 -8.65 12.18
C ALA A 65 -0.45 -8.65 13.70
N LEU A 66 0.60 -8.43 14.51
CA LEU A 66 0.45 -8.30 15.95
C LEU A 66 -0.37 -7.08 16.32
N CYS A 67 -0.08 -5.91 15.73
CA CYS A 67 -0.83 -4.69 15.94
C CYS A 67 -2.30 -4.84 15.54
N GLU A 68 -2.59 -5.41 14.36
CA GLU A 68 -3.94 -5.71 13.91
C GLU A 68 -4.69 -6.58 14.93
N SER A 69 -4.06 -7.68 15.35
CA SER A 69 -4.69 -8.65 16.24
C SER A 69 -5.02 -8.03 17.61
N CYS A 70 -4.09 -7.26 18.18
CA CYS A 70 -4.32 -6.54 19.43
C CYS A 70 -5.46 -5.52 19.32
N LEU A 71 -5.49 -4.73 18.24
CA LEU A 71 -6.54 -3.72 18.03
C LEU A 71 -7.90 -4.37 17.78
N ARG A 72 -7.95 -5.44 17.00
CA ARG A 72 -9.17 -6.20 16.77
C ARG A 72 -9.69 -6.83 18.05
N ALA A 73 -8.81 -7.44 18.86
CA ALA A 73 -9.17 -7.99 20.17
C ALA A 73 -9.69 -6.91 21.14
N ALA A 74 -9.21 -5.67 21.00
CA ALA A 74 -9.70 -4.52 21.76
C ALA A 74 -11.04 -3.93 21.23
N GLY A 75 -11.66 -4.55 20.22
CA GLY A 75 -12.98 -4.17 19.71
C GLY A 75 -12.98 -3.14 18.57
N TYR A 76 -11.82 -2.80 18.00
CA TYR A 76 -11.74 -1.90 16.86
C TYR A 76 -12.03 -2.63 15.54
N ARG A 77 -12.64 -1.93 14.58
CA ARG A 77 -12.72 -2.39 13.19
C ARG A 77 -11.37 -2.14 12.51
N THR A 78 -10.65 -3.21 12.21
CA THR A 78 -9.29 -3.17 11.67
C THR A 78 -9.26 -3.55 10.19
N GLY A 79 -8.18 -3.14 9.53
CA GLY A 79 -7.75 -3.63 8.22
C GLY A 79 -6.23 -3.76 8.22
N LEU A 80 -5.70 -4.75 7.51
CA LEU A 80 -4.27 -5.04 7.44
C LEU A 80 -3.83 -5.10 5.98
N TYR A 81 -2.79 -4.33 5.67
CA TYR A 81 -2.12 -4.34 4.38
C TYR A 81 -0.64 -4.67 4.60
N THR A 82 -0.17 -5.74 3.96
CA THR A 82 1.22 -6.24 4.03
C THR A 82 1.67 -6.67 2.63
N SER A 83 2.98 -6.67 2.37
CA SER A 83 3.56 -7.13 1.11
C SER A 83 4.50 -8.36 1.25
N PRO A 84 4.65 -9.20 0.21
CA PRO A 84 3.90 -9.14 -1.05
C PRO A 84 2.40 -9.30 -0.81
#